data_AF-A0A949CP51-F1
#
_entry.id   AF-A0A949CP51-F1
#
_cell.length_a   1.000
_cell.length_b   1.000
_cell.length_c   1.000
_cell.angle_alpha   90.00
_cell.angle_beta   90.00
_cell.angle_gamma   90.00
#
_symmetry.space_group_name_H-M   'P 1'
#
loop_
_entity.id
_entity.type
_entity.pdbx_description
1 polymer ?
#
loop_
_entity_poly.entity_id
_entity_poly.type
_entity_poly.pdbx_seq_one_letter_code
_entity_poly.pdbx_strand_id
1 'polypeptide(L)'
;WLLSCQHRTRHPFTGAEPGGWGWTNLSGSVPDADDTPAALLVLANYLEANSRLSSYLREMRLRAVLASAELGCQWLLRLQNRDGGWPTFCKGWGTLPFDRSGSDLTAHALRALNRWKPHLKSEIGGRIDRACFKGWKYLSAHQQPDGNWLPLWFGNQDRPEEDNPVYGTARVLLAYGECGRAETTEAQRGIDYLKKSQNRDGGWGGGPSIRYEPNAANGHANSLQGENSENFASSTIEETAVALEGIMACGGKGVAADSIMGGLDWLCDSIEQEHYRTSQPIGFYFAKLWYHEQYYPLVFALGALKKGLQFCQR
;
A
#
# COMPACT_ATOMS: atom_id res chain seq x y z
N TRP A 1 9.47 19.58 3.12
CA TRP A 1 9.97 18.58 2.15
C TRP A 1 8.86 18.11 1.21
N LEU A 2 7.84 17.35 1.62
CA LEU A 2 6.77 16.90 0.69
C LEU A 2 6.14 18.02 -0.15
N LEU A 3 5.82 19.18 0.46
CA LEU A 3 5.24 20.32 -0.27
C LEU A 3 6.14 20.86 -1.40
N SER A 4 7.47 20.74 -1.28
CA SER A 4 8.43 21.14 -2.30
C SER A 4 8.66 20.08 -3.37
N CYS A 5 8.29 18.82 -3.12
CA CYS A 5 8.38 17.73 -4.08
C CYS A 5 7.15 17.62 -5.00
N GLN A 6 6.07 18.35 -4.71
CA GLN A 6 4.85 18.29 -5.53
C GLN A 6 5.10 18.90 -6.92
N HIS A 7 4.69 18.19 -7.97
CA HIS A 7 4.78 18.71 -9.34
C HIS A 7 3.84 19.91 -9.53
N ARG A 8 4.42 21.06 -9.87
CA ARG A 8 3.68 22.34 -10.07
C ARG A 8 3.48 22.73 -11.53
N THR A 9 4.10 22.01 -12.46
CA THR A 9 4.00 22.24 -13.90
C THR A 9 3.57 20.97 -14.60
N ARG A 10 3.02 21.12 -15.81
CA ARG A 10 2.66 19.97 -16.64
C ARG A 10 3.91 19.14 -16.91
N HIS A 11 3.82 17.83 -16.71
CA HIS A 11 4.97 16.94 -16.81
C HIS A 11 5.39 16.78 -18.29
N PRO A 12 6.67 17.00 -18.65
CA PRO A 12 7.10 17.11 -20.04
C PRO A 12 7.00 15.79 -20.82
N PHE A 13 7.16 14.64 -20.17
CA PHE A 13 7.17 13.33 -20.85
C PHE A 13 5.81 12.64 -20.90
N THR A 14 4.99 12.82 -19.86
CA THR A 14 3.67 12.16 -19.75
C THR A 14 2.52 13.11 -20.09
N GLY A 15 2.78 14.42 -20.14
CA GLY A 15 1.74 15.44 -20.30
C GLY A 15 0.79 15.53 -19.11
N ALA A 16 1.10 14.86 -17.99
CA ALA A 16 0.28 14.86 -16.78
C ALA A 16 0.16 16.27 -16.23
N GLU A 17 -1.05 16.64 -15.82
CA GLU A 17 -1.31 17.94 -15.20
C GLU A 17 -0.58 18.08 -13.85
N PRO A 18 -0.33 19.31 -13.36
CA PRO A 18 0.25 19.53 -12.04
C PRO A 18 -0.58 18.94 -10.90
N GLY A 19 0.09 18.58 -9.80
CA GLY A 19 -0.54 18.24 -8.52
C GLY A 19 -0.11 16.91 -7.92
N GLY A 20 0.46 16.00 -8.71
CA GLY A 20 0.96 14.72 -8.21
C GLY A 20 2.33 14.80 -7.53
N TRP A 21 2.70 13.70 -6.88
CA TRP A 21 4.04 13.39 -6.39
C TRP A 21 4.51 12.12 -7.10
N GLY A 22 5.82 12.03 -7.36
CA GLY A 22 6.44 10.84 -7.90
C GLY A 22 7.43 10.23 -6.91
N TRP A 23 7.87 9.01 -7.22
CA TRP A 23 8.75 8.17 -6.41
C TRP A 23 10.05 8.82 -5.90
N THR A 24 10.63 9.75 -6.66
CA THR A 24 11.88 10.44 -6.28
C THR A 24 11.73 11.96 -6.26
N ASN A 25 12.57 12.65 -5.49
CA ASN A 25 12.68 14.11 -5.52
C ASN A 25 13.65 14.62 -6.61
N LEU A 26 14.23 13.72 -7.41
CA LEU A 26 15.15 14.06 -8.49
C LEU A 26 14.41 14.56 -9.74
N SER A 27 15.13 15.31 -10.58
CA SER A 27 14.60 15.79 -11.86
C SER A 27 14.20 14.61 -12.75
N GLY A 28 13.01 14.69 -13.36
CA GLY A 28 12.46 13.62 -14.19
C GLY A 28 11.57 12.61 -13.45
N SER A 29 11.38 12.78 -12.14
CA SER A 29 10.38 12.04 -11.38
C SER A 29 9.01 12.16 -12.04
N VAL A 30 8.32 11.04 -12.21
CA VAL A 30 7.00 10.99 -12.86
C VAL A 30 5.96 10.88 -11.75
N PRO A 31 4.97 11.79 -11.67
CA PRO A 31 3.92 11.65 -10.67
C PRO A 31 3.08 10.41 -10.93
N ASP A 32 2.77 9.66 -9.88
CA ASP A 32 2.09 8.37 -9.97
C ASP A 32 1.01 8.16 -8.89
N ALA A 33 0.19 7.13 -9.09
CA ALA A 33 -0.93 6.77 -8.23
C ALA A 33 -0.56 5.90 -7.02
N ASP A 34 0.72 5.70 -6.72
CA ASP A 34 1.15 5.11 -5.46
C ASP A 34 1.72 6.20 -4.52
N ASP A 35 2.61 7.04 -5.03
CA ASP A 35 3.26 8.13 -4.30
C ASP A 35 2.34 9.33 -4.06
N THR A 36 1.45 9.67 -5.00
CA THR A 36 0.49 10.77 -4.81
C THR A 36 -0.47 10.47 -3.65
N PRO A 37 -1.13 9.30 -3.57
CA PRO A 37 -1.92 8.95 -2.40
C PRO A 37 -1.11 8.87 -1.09
N ALA A 38 0.12 8.34 -1.13
CA ALA A 38 0.98 8.28 0.05
C ALA A 38 1.27 9.68 0.62
N ALA A 39 1.67 10.62 -0.24
CA ALA A 39 1.92 12.01 0.13
C ALA A 39 0.65 12.66 0.71
N LEU A 40 -0.51 12.43 0.10
CA LEU A 40 -1.79 12.91 0.60
C LEU A 40 -2.12 12.35 1.99
N LEU A 41 -1.92 11.06 2.25
CA LEU A 41 -2.18 10.46 3.56
C LEU A 41 -1.24 11.02 4.64
N VAL A 42 0.04 11.22 4.33
CA VAL A 42 1.00 11.86 5.25
C VAL A 42 0.59 13.29 5.55
N LEU A 43 0.20 14.07 4.54
CA LEU A 43 -0.26 15.45 4.71
C LEU A 43 -1.55 15.52 5.56
N ALA A 44 -2.44 14.53 5.43
CA ALA A 44 -3.66 14.46 6.25
C ALA A 44 -3.32 14.18 7.73
N ASN A 45 -2.38 13.27 7.99
CA ASN A 45 -1.90 13.01 9.35
C ASN A 45 -1.21 14.25 9.95
N TYR A 46 -0.44 14.99 9.14
CA TYR A 46 0.15 16.26 9.57
C TYR A 46 -0.93 17.28 9.92
N LEU A 47 -1.98 17.43 9.09
CA LEU A 47 -3.10 18.34 9.34
C LEU A 47 -3.78 18.01 10.68
N GLU A 48 -4.12 16.74 10.91
CA GLU A 48 -4.78 16.30 12.15
C GLU A 48 -3.92 16.60 13.39
N ALA A 49 -2.66 16.17 13.38
CA ALA A 49 -1.74 16.33 14.51
C ALA A 49 -1.46 17.79 14.87
N ASN A 50 -1.63 18.72 13.92
CA ASN A 50 -1.28 20.13 14.10
C ASN A 50 -2.50 21.06 14.14
N SER A 51 -3.72 20.53 14.04
CA SER A 51 -4.97 21.31 14.00
C SER A 51 -5.32 22.04 15.31
N ARG A 52 -4.80 21.59 16.46
CA ARG A 52 -5.18 22.08 17.80
C ARG A 52 -4.26 23.15 18.38
N LEU A 53 -3.21 23.55 17.67
CA LEU A 53 -2.16 24.44 18.19
C LEU A 53 -2.15 25.76 17.39
N SER A 54 -2.21 26.91 18.07
CA SER A 54 -2.27 28.23 17.43
C SER A 54 -0.88 28.88 17.35
N SER A 55 -0.37 29.06 16.13
CA SER A 55 0.74 29.98 15.82
C SER A 55 0.66 30.40 14.37
N TYR A 56 1.00 31.66 14.07
CA TYR A 56 0.91 32.23 12.72
C TYR A 56 1.64 31.40 11.66
N LEU A 57 2.89 30.99 11.94
CA LEU A 57 3.68 30.17 11.01
C LEU A 57 3.03 28.80 10.74
N ARG A 58 2.32 28.24 11.72
CA ARG A 58 1.62 26.97 11.58
C ARG A 58 0.37 27.13 10.73
N GLU A 59 -0.42 28.18 10.94
CA GLU A 59 -1.59 28.48 10.10
C GLU A 59 -1.21 28.63 8.63
N MET A 60 -0.15 29.39 8.34
CA MET A 60 0.36 29.53 6.98
C MET A 60 0.75 28.18 6.38
N ARG A 61 1.41 27.31 7.17
CA ARG A 61 1.77 25.96 6.73
C ARG A 61 0.54 25.07 6.52
N LEU A 62 -0.47 25.13 7.38
CA LEU A 62 -1.72 24.36 7.22
C LEU A 62 -2.49 24.79 5.97
N ARG A 63 -2.51 26.09 5.64
CA ARG A 63 -3.09 26.57 4.37
C ARG A 63 -2.33 26.01 3.16
N ALA A 64 -1.00 25.99 3.22
CA ALA A 64 -0.19 25.39 2.16
C ALA A 64 -0.46 23.87 2.02
N VAL A 65 -0.63 23.16 3.14
CA VAL A 65 -1.00 21.74 3.16
C VAL A 65 -2.37 21.51 2.50
N LEU A 66 -3.39 22.30 2.86
CA LEU A 66 -4.73 22.21 2.26
C LEU A 66 -4.69 22.47 0.75
N ALA A 67 -3.99 23.53 0.31
CA ALA A 67 -3.85 23.86 -1.10
C ALA A 67 -3.11 22.77 -1.89
N SER A 68 -2.03 22.21 -1.32
CA SER A 68 -1.32 21.09 -1.93
C SER A 68 -2.17 19.83 -2.02
N ALA A 69 -2.93 19.52 -0.98
CA ALA A 69 -3.81 18.36 -0.96
C ALA A 69 -4.94 18.46 -1.99
N GLU A 70 -5.55 19.64 -2.13
CA GLU A 70 -6.58 19.88 -3.16
C GLU A 70 -6.03 19.58 -4.56
N LEU A 71 -4.82 20.06 -4.88
CA LEU A 71 -4.16 19.77 -6.15
C LEU A 71 -3.89 18.27 -6.36
N GLY A 72 -3.45 17.56 -5.32
CA GLY A 72 -3.23 16.12 -5.36
C GLY A 72 -4.53 15.34 -5.60
N CYS A 73 -5.60 15.69 -4.90
CA CYS A 73 -6.91 15.09 -5.12
C CYS A 73 -7.42 15.36 -6.54
N GLN A 74 -7.28 16.58 -7.05
CA GLN A 74 -7.64 16.90 -8.43
C GLN A 74 -6.79 16.13 -9.46
N TRP A 75 -5.52 15.88 -9.17
CA TRP A 75 -4.65 15.04 -9.98
C TRP A 75 -5.17 13.59 -10.04
N LEU A 76 -5.44 12.95 -8.90
CA LEU A 76 -6.01 11.60 -8.85
C LEU A 76 -7.37 11.51 -9.57
N LEU A 77 -8.25 12.51 -9.39
CA LEU A 77 -9.54 12.54 -10.07
C LEU A 77 -9.42 12.61 -11.60
N ARG A 78 -8.36 13.25 -12.11
CA ARG A 78 -8.09 13.32 -13.55
C ARG A 78 -7.49 12.03 -14.07
N LEU A 79 -6.66 11.36 -13.27
CA LEU A 79 -5.97 10.13 -13.64
C LEU A 79 -6.90 8.91 -13.79
N GLN A 80 -7.98 8.82 -13.01
CA GLN A 80 -8.88 7.66 -12.99
C GLN A 80 -9.31 7.21 -14.40
N ASN A 81 -9.17 5.92 -14.68
CA ASN A 81 -9.55 5.29 -15.94
C ASN A 81 -11.08 5.14 -16.08
N ARG A 82 -11.53 4.78 -17.28
CA ARG A 82 -12.97 4.61 -17.59
C ARG A 82 -13.60 3.39 -16.90
N ASP A 83 -12.79 2.37 -16.64
CA ASP A 83 -13.15 1.15 -15.90
C ASP A 83 -13.40 1.40 -14.40
N GLY A 84 -13.02 2.59 -13.91
CA GLY A 84 -13.16 3.01 -12.52
C GLY A 84 -11.93 2.80 -11.66
N GLY A 85 -10.91 2.11 -12.16
CA GLY A 85 -9.65 1.93 -11.45
C GLY A 85 -8.66 3.06 -11.70
N TRP A 86 -7.54 3.03 -10.96
CA TRP A 86 -6.42 3.95 -11.13
C TRP A 86 -5.22 3.21 -11.75
N PRO A 87 -4.65 3.75 -12.85
CA PRO A 87 -3.37 3.32 -13.39
C PRO A 87 -2.21 3.88 -12.57
N THR A 88 -0.97 3.59 -12.95
CA THR A 88 0.22 4.10 -12.27
C THR A 88 0.49 5.56 -12.67
N PHE A 89 0.68 5.84 -13.95
CA PHE A 89 1.22 7.11 -14.46
C PHE A 89 0.23 7.86 -15.34
N CYS A 90 -0.38 7.18 -16.32
CA CYS A 90 -1.12 7.83 -17.40
C CYS A 90 -2.54 7.27 -17.54
N LYS A 91 -3.49 8.19 -17.68
CA LYS A 91 -4.87 7.85 -18.02
C LYS A 91 -4.95 7.30 -19.44
N GLY A 92 -5.69 6.20 -19.60
CA GLY A 92 -6.01 5.63 -20.91
C GLY A 92 -4.92 4.75 -21.51
N TRP A 93 -3.83 4.51 -20.78
CA TRP A 93 -2.77 3.58 -21.17
C TRP A 93 -3.08 2.12 -20.78
N GLY A 94 -4.35 1.78 -20.55
CA GLY A 94 -4.73 0.49 -20.00
C GLY A 94 -4.47 -0.74 -20.89
N THR A 95 -4.07 -0.54 -22.15
CA THR A 95 -3.58 -1.62 -23.01
C THR A 95 -2.11 -1.97 -22.74
N LEU A 96 -1.36 -1.08 -22.07
CA LEU A 96 -0.01 -1.34 -21.62
C LEU A 96 -0.07 -2.07 -20.26
N PRO A 97 0.52 -3.28 -20.14
CA PRO A 97 0.39 -4.08 -18.92
C PRO A 97 0.82 -3.36 -17.63
N PHE A 98 1.80 -2.47 -17.70
CA PHE A 98 2.35 -1.74 -16.56
C PHE A 98 1.56 -0.49 -16.16
N ASP A 99 0.61 -0.05 -16.98
CA ASP A 99 -0.17 1.17 -16.73
C ASP A 99 -1.69 0.93 -16.90
N ARG A 100 -2.08 -0.33 -16.80
CA ARG A 100 -3.47 -0.71 -16.53
C ARG A 100 -3.86 -0.29 -15.13
N SER A 101 -5.16 -0.22 -14.90
CA SER A 101 -5.67 -0.03 -13.55
C SER A 101 -5.21 -1.18 -12.64
N GLY A 102 -4.75 -0.87 -11.42
CA GLY A 102 -4.32 -1.86 -10.41
C GLY A 102 -5.22 -1.83 -9.17
N SER A 103 -5.44 -2.98 -8.52
CA SER A 103 -6.27 -3.06 -7.31
C SER A 103 -5.62 -2.36 -6.11
N ASP A 104 -4.32 -2.53 -5.93
CA ASP A 104 -3.49 -1.83 -4.94
C ASP A 104 -3.49 -0.30 -5.13
N LEU A 105 -3.25 0.16 -6.36
CA LEU A 105 -3.27 1.59 -6.72
C LEU A 105 -4.67 2.20 -6.52
N THR A 106 -5.71 1.49 -6.96
CA THR A 106 -7.10 1.91 -6.77
C THR A 106 -7.46 2.02 -5.29
N ALA A 107 -7.08 1.02 -4.49
CA ALA A 107 -7.28 1.04 -3.04
C ALA A 107 -6.54 2.22 -2.38
N HIS A 108 -5.30 2.50 -2.81
CA HIS A 108 -4.50 3.60 -2.27
C HIS A 108 -5.12 4.96 -2.59
N ALA A 109 -5.54 5.18 -3.84
CA ALA A 109 -6.24 6.39 -4.26
C ALA A 109 -7.55 6.59 -3.50
N LEU A 110 -8.35 5.53 -3.30
CA LEU A 110 -9.59 5.58 -2.52
C LEU A 110 -9.34 6.04 -1.08
N ARG A 111 -8.31 5.52 -0.41
CA ARG A 111 -7.93 5.94 0.95
C ARG A 111 -7.62 7.43 1.01
N ALA A 112 -6.75 7.91 0.11
CA ALA A 112 -6.36 9.31 0.09
C ALA A 112 -7.54 10.24 -0.19
N LEU A 113 -8.36 9.92 -1.20
CA LEU A 113 -9.54 10.72 -1.55
C LEU A 113 -10.58 10.74 -0.43
N ASN A 114 -10.87 9.59 0.19
CA ASN A 114 -11.78 9.49 1.33
C ASN A 114 -11.29 10.35 2.51
N ARG A 115 -9.99 10.32 2.79
CA ARG A 115 -9.38 11.07 3.89
C ARG A 115 -9.45 12.58 3.69
N TRP A 116 -9.33 13.07 2.46
CA TRP A 116 -9.33 14.50 2.16
C TRP A 116 -10.71 15.08 1.87
N LYS A 117 -11.68 14.28 1.43
CA LYS A 117 -13.03 14.73 1.10
C LYS A 117 -13.64 15.70 2.14
N PRO A 118 -13.57 15.45 3.47
CA PRO A 118 -14.19 16.33 4.47
C PRO A 118 -13.54 17.73 4.57
N HIS A 119 -12.34 17.90 4.03
CA HIS A 119 -11.56 19.13 4.12
C HIS A 119 -11.62 19.99 2.84
N LEU A 120 -12.28 19.50 1.79
CA LEU A 120 -12.32 20.13 0.48
C LEU A 120 -13.70 20.74 0.19
N LYS A 121 -13.73 21.68 -0.77
CA LYS A 121 -14.98 22.31 -1.23
C LYS A 121 -15.97 21.27 -1.76
N SER A 122 -17.26 21.54 -1.58
CA SER A 122 -18.36 20.62 -1.93
C SER A 122 -18.34 20.16 -3.40
N GLU A 123 -17.96 21.04 -4.34
CA GLU A 123 -17.82 20.69 -5.75
C GLU A 123 -16.80 19.57 -5.98
N ILE A 124 -15.63 19.68 -5.34
CA ILE A 124 -14.58 18.65 -5.40
C ILE A 124 -15.06 17.40 -4.66
N GLY A 125 -15.70 17.56 -3.50
CA GLY A 125 -16.30 16.47 -2.74
C GLY A 125 -17.26 15.60 -3.58
N GLY A 126 -18.14 16.23 -4.37
CA GLY A 126 -19.04 15.49 -5.26
C GLY A 126 -18.34 14.74 -6.40
N ARG A 127 -17.19 15.25 -6.88
CA ARG A 127 -16.34 14.53 -7.85
C ARG A 127 -15.65 13.34 -7.19
N ILE A 128 -15.19 13.50 -5.94
CA ILE A 128 -14.62 12.42 -5.14
C ILE A 128 -15.64 11.30 -4.94
N ASP A 129 -16.89 11.62 -4.59
CA ASP A 129 -17.92 10.59 -4.42
C ASP A 129 -18.15 9.75 -5.68
N ARG A 130 -18.23 10.40 -6.84
CA ARG A 130 -18.36 9.69 -8.13
C ARG A 130 -17.13 8.84 -8.45
N ALA A 131 -15.93 9.34 -8.18
CA ALA A 131 -14.70 8.60 -8.40
C ALA A 131 -14.60 7.40 -7.46
N CYS A 132 -14.89 7.59 -6.18
CA CYS A 132 -14.89 6.53 -5.18
C CYS A 132 -15.92 5.44 -5.50
N PHE A 133 -17.14 5.81 -5.90
CA PHE A 133 -18.16 4.85 -6.33
C PHE A 133 -17.65 3.94 -7.46
N LYS A 134 -16.99 4.52 -8.47
CA LYS A 134 -16.39 3.75 -9.57
C LYS A 134 -15.21 2.88 -9.10
N GLY A 135 -14.37 3.39 -8.21
CA GLY A 135 -13.25 2.64 -7.63
C GLY A 135 -13.69 1.41 -6.85
N TRP A 136 -14.73 1.54 -6.02
CA TRP A 136 -15.29 0.39 -5.30
C TRP A 136 -15.89 -0.65 -6.25
N LYS A 137 -16.58 -0.20 -7.31
CA LYS A 137 -17.08 -1.10 -8.35
C LYS A 137 -15.93 -1.82 -9.07
N TYR A 138 -14.85 -1.11 -9.37
CA TYR A 138 -13.65 -1.71 -9.95
C TYR A 138 -13.06 -2.79 -9.04
N LEU A 139 -12.85 -2.51 -7.75
CA LEU A 139 -12.32 -3.49 -6.80
C LEU A 139 -13.23 -4.71 -6.65
N SER A 140 -14.54 -4.53 -6.55
CA SER A 140 -15.50 -5.64 -6.48
C SER A 140 -15.44 -6.51 -7.75
N ALA A 141 -15.32 -5.90 -8.93
CA ALA A 141 -15.22 -6.62 -10.20
C ALA A 141 -13.87 -7.34 -10.43
N HIS A 142 -12.82 -6.97 -9.70
CA HIS A 142 -11.47 -7.54 -9.82
C HIS A 142 -11.08 -8.45 -8.64
N GLN A 143 -12.00 -8.71 -7.70
CA GLN A 143 -11.79 -9.70 -6.65
C GLN A 143 -11.83 -11.12 -7.26
N GLN A 144 -10.83 -11.93 -6.97
CA GLN A 144 -10.74 -13.31 -7.45
C GLN A 144 -11.79 -14.22 -6.79
N PRO A 145 -12.08 -15.41 -7.35
CA PRO A 145 -13.09 -16.33 -6.80
C PRO A 145 -12.82 -16.78 -5.35
N ASP A 146 -11.57 -16.90 -4.96
CA ASP A 146 -11.13 -17.25 -3.60
C ASP A 146 -11.14 -16.05 -2.62
N GLY A 147 -11.41 -14.83 -3.11
CA GLY A 147 -11.50 -13.61 -2.32
C GLY A 147 -10.27 -12.70 -2.40
N ASN A 148 -9.21 -13.09 -3.11
CA ASN A 148 -7.99 -12.28 -3.18
C ASN A 148 -8.07 -11.12 -4.20
N TRP A 149 -7.12 -10.18 -4.09
CA TRP A 149 -6.82 -9.19 -5.13
C TRP A 149 -5.34 -9.25 -5.51
N LEU A 150 -5.07 -9.03 -6.79
CA LEU A 150 -3.71 -8.99 -7.32
C LEU A 150 -3.18 -7.55 -7.38
N PRO A 151 -1.96 -7.28 -6.87
CA PRO A 151 -1.30 -5.99 -7.01
C PRO A 151 -0.68 -5.83 -8.41
N LEU A 152 -0.28 -4.60 -8.77
CA LEU A 152 0.35 -4.33 -10.07
C LEU A 152 1.88 -4.34 -10.00
N TRP A 153 2.47 -3.79 -8.93
CA TRP A 153 3.93 -3.57 -8.80
C TRP A 153 4.61 -4.47 -7.77
N PHE A 154 3.86 -5.42 -7.21
CA PHE A 154 4.34 -6.31 -6.17
C PHE A 154 4.16 -7.77 -6.60
N GLY A 155 5.17 -8.59 -6.33
CA GLY A 155 5.20 -9.99 -6.73
C GLY A 155 5.74 -10.87 -5.61
N ASN A 156 5.77 -12.17 -5.86
CA ASN A 156 6.44 -13.15 -5.01
C ASN A 156 7.25 -14.10 -5.91
N GLN A 157 8.57 -14.10 -5.72
CA GLN A 157 9.54 -14.85 -6.54
C GLN A 157 9.33 -16.38 -6.47
N ASP A 158 8.68 -16.87 -5.43
CA ASP A 158 8.47 -18.29 -5.18
C ASP A 158 7.11 -18.81 -5.68
N ARG A 159 6.26 -17.89 -6.17
CA ARG A 159 4.97 -18.25 -6.76
C ARG A 159 5.15 -18.49 -8.26
N PRO A 160 4.62 -19.59 -8.84
CA PRO A 160 4.72 -19.85 -10.28
C PRO A 160 4.18 -18.71 -11.16
N GLU A 161 3.15 -18.02 -10.68
CA GLU A 161 2.52 -16.89 -11.35
C GLU A 161 3.24 -15.55 -11.13
N GLU A 162 4.29 -15.54 -10.29
CA GLU A 162 5.06 -14.35 -9.88
C GLU A 162 4.21 -13.24 -9.21
N ASP A 163 2.94 -13.53 -8.91
CA ASP A 163 1.98 -12.61 -8.30
C ASP A 163 2.07 -12.59 -6.77
N ASN A 164 1.55 -11.53 -6.14
CA ASN A 164 1.48 -11.43 -4.68
C ASN A 164 0.05 -11.14 -4.17
N PRO A 165 -0.82 -12.15 -4.17
CA PRO A 165 -2.20 -12.00 -3.72
C PRO A 165 -2.32 -11.65 -2.22
N VAL A 166 -1.34 -12.02 -1.38
CA VAL A 166 -1.29 -11.58 0.03
C VAL A 166 -1.13 -10.07 0.10
N TYR A 167 -0.12 -9.52 -0.58
CA TYR A 167 0.14 -8.09 -0.61
C TYR A 167 -1.05 -7.33 -1.21
N GLY A 168 -1.53 -7.73 -2.39
CA GLY A 168 -2.66 -7.07 -3.05
C GLY A 168 -3.92 -7.05 -2.18
N THR A 169 -4.28 -8.20 -1.59
CA THR A 169 -5.44 -8.29 -0.70
C THR A 169 -5.28 -7.44 0.54
N ALA A 170 -4.11 -7.44 1.17
CA ALA A 170 -3.81 -6.63 2.33
C ALA A 170 -3.99 -5.12 2.06
N ARG A 171 -3.45 -4.62 0.93
CA ARG A 171 -3.60 -3.22 0.53
C ARG A 171 -5.05 -2.83 0.27
N VAL A 172 -5.83 -3.72 -0.34
CA VAL A 172 -7.26 -3.51 -0.58
C VAL A 172 -8.04 -3.50 0.73
N LEU A 173 -7.83 -4.47 1.63
CA LEU A 173 -8.51 -4.51 2.93
C LEU A 173 -8.20 -3.28 3.79
N LEU A 174 -6.96 -2.79 3.77
CA LEU A 174 -6.59 -1.55 4.43
C LEU A 174 -7.47 -0.38 3.97
N ALA A 175 -7.81 -0.31 2.68
CA ALA A 175 -8.74 0.68 2.15
C ALA A 175 -10.18 0.43 2.57
N TYR A 176 -10.66 -0.81 2.53
CA TYR A 176 -12.00 -1.15 3.00
C TYR A 176 -12.19 -0.77 4.47
N GLY A 177 -11.26 -1.13 5.35
CA GLY A 177 -11.29 -0.80 6.77
C GLY A 177 -11.30 0.71 7.03
N GLU A 178 -10.33 1.43 6.48
CA GLU A 178 -10.19 2.88 6.72
C GLU A 178 -11.29 3.73 6.05
N CYS A 179 -12.02 3.17 5.08
CA CYS A 179 -13.16 3.83 4.44
C CYS A 179 -14.51 3.35 5.01
N GLY A 180 -14.53 2.61 6.13
CA GLY A 180 -15.75 2.18 6.81
C GLY A 180 -16.56 1.14 6.04
N ARG A 181 -15.88 0.27 5.29
CA ARG A 181 -16.46 -0.79 4.44
C ARG A 181 -16.08 -2.20 4.89
N ALA A 182 -15.59 -2.36 6.12
CA ALA A 182 -15.16 -3.66 6.65
C ALA A 182 -16.25 -4.74 6.62
N GLU A 183 -17.52 -4.35 6.74
CA GLU A 183 -18.65 -5.28 6.80
C GLU A 183 -19.17 -5.74 5.42
N THR A 184 -18.58 -5.30 4.31
CA THR A 184 -19.05 -5.76 2.99
C THR A 184 -18.59 -7.19 2.70
N THR A 185 -19.36 -7.91 1.89
CA THR A 185 -19.03 -9.28 1.48
C THR A 185 -17.63 -9.40 0.88
N GLU A 186 -17.19 -8.41 0.09
CA GLU A 186 -15.85 -8.42 -0.50
C GLU A 186 -14.77 -8.34 0.58
N ALA A 187 -14.93 -7.46 1.58
CA ALA A 187 -13.97 -7.36 2.68
C ALA A 187 -13.90 -8.65 3.48
N GLN A 188 -15.04 -9.26 3.80
CA GLN A 188 -15.07 -10.54 4.54
C GLN A 188 -14.39 -11.67 3.77
N ARG A 189 -14.63 -11.77 2.45
CA ARG A 189 -13.94 -12.73 1.58
C ARG A 189 -12.42 -12.50 1.54
N GLY A 190 -11.97 -11.25 1.52
CA GLY A 190 -10.55 -10.91 1.58
C GLY A 190 -9.91 -11.28 2.92
N ILE A 191 -10.61 -11.05 4.04
CA ILE A 191 -10.17 -11.46 5.38
C ILE A 191 -10.03 -12.99 5.44
N ASP A 192 -11.02 -13.72 4.93
CA ASP A 192 -10.98 -15.18 4.88
C ASP A 192 -9.86 -15.71 3.99
N TYR A 193 -9.58 -15.05 2.86
CA TYR A 193 -8.43 -15.37 2.03
C TYR A 193 -7.12 -15.23 2.81
N LEU A 194 -6.88 -14.10 3.49
CA LEU A 194 -5.64 -13.89 4.24
C LEU A 194 -5.50 -14.90 5.38
N LYS A 195 -6.57 -15.19 6.14
CA LYS A 195 -6.54 -16.24 7.18
C LYS A 195 -6.12 -17.60 6.63
N LYS A 196 -6.66 -17.99 5.48
CA LYS A 196 -6.32 -19.28 4.83
C LYS A 196 -4.91 -19.30 4.25
N SER A 197 -4.34 -18.12 3.98
CA SER A 197 -3.01 -17.96 3.40
C SER A 197 -1.92 -17.76 4.46
N GLN A 198 -2.26 -17.82 5.75
CA GLN A 198 -1.30 -17.73 6.85
C GLN A 198 -0.45 -19.00 6.91
N ASN A 199 0.86 -18.84 7.08
CA ASN A 199 1.80 -19.94 7.24
C ASN A 199 1.67 -20.59 8.63
N ARG A 200 2.22 -21.80 8.78
CA ARG A 200 2.17 -22.55 10.05
C ARG A 200 2.97 -21.89 11.17
N ASP A 201 3.96 -21.06 10.84
CA ASP A 201 4.75 -20.27 11.79
C ASP A 201 4.01 -19.02 12.29
N GLY A 202 2.82 -18.72 11.74
CA GLY A 202 2.00 -17.58 12.12
C GLY A 202 2.18 -16.35 11.23
N GLY A 203 3.22 -16.28 10.41
CA GLY A 203 3.39 -15.15 9.49
C GLY A 203 2.66 -15.33 8.16
N TRP A 204 2.93 -14.41 7.23
CA TRP A 204 2.56 -14.51 5.82
C TRP A 204 3.78 -14.39 4.92
N GLY A 205 3.60 -14.86 3.69
CA GLY A 205 4.55 -14.64 2.61
C GLY A 205 5.44 -15.83 2.30
N GLY A 206 6.39 -15.57 1.42
CA GLY A 206 7.57 -16.39 1.20
C GLY A 206 7.42 -17.68 0.37
N GLY A 207 8.59 -18.30 0.31
CA GLY A 207 9.09 -19.50 -0.36
C GLY A 207 10.64 -19.41 -0.31
N PRO A 208 11.42 -20.27 -1.00
CA PRO A 208 12.88 -20.34 -0.84
C PRO A 208 13.70 -19.16 -1.43
N SER A 209 13.08 -18.03 -1.76
CA SER A 209 13.72 -16.98 -2.56
C SER A 209 14.93 -16.28 -1.96
N ILE A 210 15.68 -15.66 -2.86
CA ILE A 210 16.97 -15.00 -2.61
C ILE A 210 16.78 -13.80 -1.68
N ARG A 211 17.40 -13.86 -0.50
CA ARG A 211 17.37 -12.80 0.52
C ARG A 211 18.54 -11.84 0.34
N TYR A 212 18.31 -10.53 0.50
CA TYR A 212 19.35 -9.51 0.36
C TYR A 212 19.82 -8.98 1.71
N GLU A 213 21.07 -9.26 2.08
CA GLU A 213 21.70 -8.75 3.31
C GLU A 213 22.47 -7.44 3.05
N PRO A 214 22.41 -6.44 3.96
CA PRO A 214 23.02 -5.12 3.76
C PRO A 214 24.55 -5.11 3.55
N ASN A 215 25.25 -6.17 3.95
CA ASN A 215 26.72 -6.26 3.93
C ASN A 215 27.30 -7.19 2.86
N ALA A 216 26.48 -7.65 1.90
CA ALA A 216 26.99 -8.41 0.75
C ALA A 216 27.75 -7.46 -0.20
N ALA A 217 29.03 -7.20 0.10
CA ALA A 217 29.91 -6.25 -0.59
C ALA A 217 30.08 -6.49 -2.11
N ASN A 218 29.49 -7.55 -2.68
CA ASN A 218 29.58 -7.91 -4.10
C ASN A 218 28.23 -8.35 -4.72
N GLY A 219 27.07 -8.02 -4.12
CA GLY A 219 25.77 -8.38 -4.72
C GLY A 219 25.50 -9.89 -4.83
N HIS A 220 26.34 -10.72 -4.20
CA HIS A 220 26.06 -12.14 -4.02
C HIS A 220 25.20 -12.30 -2.76
N ALA A 221 23.91 -12.44 -2.98
CA ALA A 221 23.04 -13.05 -2.00
C ALA A 221 23.54 -14.48 -1.74
N ASN A 222 23.82 -14.82 -0.49
CA ASN A 222 23.99 -16.21 -0.13
C ASN A 222 22.63 -16.88 -0.37
N SER A 223 22.53 -17.70 -1.41
CA SER A 223 21.46 -18.68 -1.46
C SER A 223 21.69 -19.58 -0.25
N LEU A 224 20.84 -19.45 0.77
CA LEU A 224 20.70 -20.50 1.78
C LEU A 224 19.97 -21.68 1.13
N GLN A 225 20.49 -22.20 0.01
CA GLN A 225 20.15 -23.53 -0.49
C GLN A 225 21.03 -24.51 0.28
N GLY A 226 20.69 -24.71 1.56
CA GLY A 226 21.12 -25.91 2.25
C GLY A 226 20.31 -27.08 1.69
N GLU A 227 20.98 -28.08 1.12
CA GLU A 227 20.40 -29.29 0.51
C GLU A 227 19.59 -30.19 1.48
N ASN A 228 19.16 -29.68 2.64
CA ASN A 228 18.37 -30.40 3.65
C ASN A 228 17.38 -29.51 4.44
N SER A 229 16.89 -28.39 3.89
CA SER A 229 15.79 -27.65 4.52
C SER A 229 14.44 -28.26 4.10
N GLU A 230 13.92 -29.20 4.87
CA GLU A 230 12.52 -29.61 4.77
C GLU A 230 11.60 -28.37 4.86
N ASN A 231 10.90 -28.03 3.77
CA ASN A 231 9.61 -27.32 3.72
C ASN A 231 9.24 -26.32 4.84
N PHE A 232 10.12 -25.37 5.18
CA PHE A 232 9.69 -24.18 5.92
C PHE A 232 9.29 -23.11 4.92
N ALA A 233 7.99 -22.94 4.70
CA ALA A 233 7.47 -21.69 4.16
C ALA A 233 7.94 -20.59 5.09
N SER A 234 8.93 -19.80 4.67
CA SER A 234 9.52 -18.77 5.51
C SER A 234 8.74 -17.48 5.33
N SER A 235 7.90 -17.15 6.31
CA SER A 235 7.23 -15.86 6.33
C SER A 235 8.20 -14.69 6.25
N THR A 236 7.70 -13.56 5.76
CA THR A 236 8.48 -12.34 5.56
C THR A 236 7.91 -11.22 6.41
N ILE A 237 8.77 -10.29 6.87
CA ILE A 237 8.30 -9.14 7.65
C ILE A 237 7.36 -8.29 6.79
N GLU A 238 7.69 -8.10 5.52
CA GLU A 238 6.93 -7.27 4.60
C GLU A 238 5.50 -7.78 4.40
N GLU A 239 5.34 -9.06 4.04
CA GLU A 239 4.02 -9.63 3.76
C GLU A 239 3.22 -9.85 5.05
N THR A 240 3.89 -10.27 6.14
CA THR A 240 3.24 -10.40 7.46
C THR A 240 2.71 -9.06 7.96
N ALA A 241 3.54 -8.02 7.92
CA ALA A 241 3.15 -6.71 8.42
C ALA A 241 1.99 -6.10 7.60
N VAL A 242 2.03 -6.17 6.27
CA VAL A 242 0.92 -5.63 5.47
C VAL A 242 -0.36 -6.45 5.66
N ALA A 243 -0.28 -7.78 5.75
CA ALA A 243 -1.44 -8.64 6.02
C ALA A 243 -2.10 -8.26 7.36
N LEU A 244 -1.29 -8.12 8.41
CA LEU A 244 -1.72 -7.63 9.72
C LEU A 244 -2.40 -6.26 9.64
N GLU A 245 -1.80 -5.28 8.95
CA GLU A 245 -2.40 -3.96 8.77
C GLU A 245 -3.77 -4.03 8.08
N GLY A 246 -3.90 -4.84 7.03
CA GLY A 246 -5.12 -5.01 6.27
C GLY A 246 -6.25 -5.64 7.10
N ILE A 247 -5.98 -6.76 7.77
CA ILE A 247 -6.98 -7.47 8.59
C ILE A 247 -7.40 -6.60 9.79
N MET A 248 -6.45 -5.98 10.49
CA MET A 248 -6.76 -5.14 11.66
C MET A 248 -7.53 -3.87 11.28
N ALA A 249 -7.30 -3.29 10.09
CA ALA A 249 -8.08 -2.16 9.61
C ALA A 249 -9.56 -2.50 9.45
N CYS A 250 -9.89 -3.76 9.14
CA CYS A 250 -11.27 -4.24 9.03
C CYS A 250 -11.85 -4.75 10.35
N GLY A 251 -11.21 -4.50 11.50
CA GLY A 251 -11.78 -4.82 12.80
C GLY A 251 -11.80 -6.32 13.14
N GLY A 252 -10.76 -7.06 12.71
CA GLY A 252 -10.61 -8.53 12.84
C GLY A 252 -10.69 -9.17 14.24
N LYS A 253 -11.31 -8.53 15.23
CA LYS A 253 -11.54 -9.01 16.61
C LYS A 253 -12.39 -10.28 16.71
N GLY A 254 -13.10 -10.65 15.65
CA GLY A 254 -13.88 -11.89 15.57
C GLY A 254 -13.05 -13.04 15.01
N VAL A 255 -13.51 -13.60 13.89
CA VAL A 255 -12.97 -14.82 13.28
C VAL A 255 -11.51 -14.70 12.81
N ALA A 256 -10.91 -13.51 12.86
CA ALA A 256 -9.51 -13.30 12.47
C ALA A 256 -8.58 -13.07 13.68
N ALA A 257 -9.09 -13.10 14.91
CA ALA A 257 -8.30 -12.79 16.10
C ALA A 257 -7.10 -13.73 16.28
N ASP A 258 -7.31 -15.05 16.14
CA ASP A 258 -6.23 -16.04 16.25
C ASP A 258 -5.15 -15.81 15.19
N SER A 259 -5.55 -15.54 13.95
CA SER A 259 -4.62 -15.20 12.87
C SER A 259 -3.86 -13.91 13.15
N ILE A 260 -4.52 -12.87 13.67
CA ILE A 260 -3.86 -11.62 14.05
C ILE A 260 -2.84 -11.87 15.16
N MET A 261 -3.21 -12.61 16.21
CA MET A 261 -2.31 -12.89 17.34
C MET A 261 -1.09 -13.69 16.88
N GLY A 262 -1.28 -14.79 16.13
CA GLY A 262 -0.16 -15.56 15.60
C GLY A 262 0.77 -14.75 14.70
N GLY A 263 0.22 -13.83 13.90
CA GLY A 263 1.02 -12.92 13.08
C GLY A 263 1.77 -11.86 13.89
N LEU A 264 1.14 -11.32 14.93
CA LEU A 264 1.79 -10.35 15.82
C LEU A 264 2.92 -11.02 16.62
N ASP A 265 2.70 -12.23 17.13
CA ASP A 265 3.72 -13.00 17.83
C ASP A 265 4.92 -13.27 16.91
N TRP A 266 4.67 -13.80 15.70
CA TRP A 266 5.72 -14.03 14.71
C TRP A 266 6.47 -12.74 14.33
N LEU A 267 5.75 -11.62 14.17
CA LEU A 267 6.35 -10.35 13.82
C LEU A 267 7.23 -9.81 14.94
N CYS A 268 6.79 -9.89 16.20
CA CYS A 268 7.58 -9.52 17.36
C CYS A 268 8.86 -10.36 17.44
N ASP A 269 8.74 -11.68 17.34
CA ASP A 269 9.89 -12.60 17.36
C ASP A 269 10.89 -12.28 16.24
N SER A 270 10.39 -11.97 15.04
CA SER A 270 11.24 -11.58 13.89
C SER A 270 11.96 -10.26 14.10
N ILE A 271 11.34 -9.29 14.78
CA ILE A 271 11.98 -8.03 15.13
C ILE A 271 13.06 -8.24 16.21
N GLU A 272 12.78 -9.04 17.23
CA GLU A 272 13.73 -9.36 18.30
C GLU A 272 14.95 -10.12 17.78
N GLN A 273 14.77 -10.97 16.76
CA GLN A 273 15.85 -11.67 16.06
C GLN A 273 16.57 -10.81 15.00
N GLU A 274 16.25 -9.51 14.93
CA GLU A 274 16.83 -8.55 13.98
C GLU A 274 16.63 -8.90 12.49
N HIS A 275 15.64 -9.72 12.14
CA HIS A 275 15.36 -10.08 10.75
C HIS A 275 14.96 -8.88 9.88
N TYR A 276 14.55 -7.75 10.48
CA TYR A 276 14.26 -6.50 9.78
C TYR A 276 15.47 -5.90 9.04
N ARG A 277 16.68 -6.39 9.30
CA ARG A 277 17.89 -5.98 8.57
C ARG A 277 17.95 -6.61 7.17
N THR A 278 17.18 -7.65 6.90
CA THR A 278 17.18 -8.37 5.63
C THR A 278 15.86 -8.15 4.91
N SER A 279 15.90 -7.37 3.84
CA SER A 279 14.71 -7.06 3.03
C SER A 279 14.45 -8.13 1.97
N GLN A 280 13.18 -8.38 1.71
CA GLN A 280 12.69 -9.32 0.71
C GLN A 280 12.36 -8.62 -0.61
N PRO A 281 12.63 -9.25 -1.76
CA PRO A 281 12.38 -8.69 -3.07
C PRO A 281 10.91 -8.84 -3.48
N ILE A 282 10.01 -8.16 -2.77
CA ILE A 282 8.57 -8.16 -3.07
C ILE A 282 8.19 -7.17 -4.17
N GLY A 283 9.12 -6.29 -4.58
CA GLY A 283 8.92 -5.37 -5.69
C GLY A 283 9.12 -6.09 -7.03
N PHE A 284 8.16 -5.96 -7.94
CA PHE A 284 8.19 -6.64 -9.22
C PHE A 284 7.90 -5.68 -10.37
N TYR A 285 8.96 -5.32 -11.09
CA TYR A 285 8.85 -4.51 -12.29
C TYR A 285 8.42 -5.38 -13.47
N PHE A 286 7.54 -4.87 -14.32
CA PHE A 286 6.90 -5.62 -15.43
C PHE A 286 7.88 -6.30 -16.40
N ALA A 287 9.14 -5.86 -16.48
CA ALA A 287 10.20 -6.52 -17.24
C ALA A 287 10.84 -7.72 -16.51
N LYS A 288 10.15 -8.25 -15.50
CA LYS A 288 10.63 -9.29 -14.57
C LYS A 288 11.89 -8.92 -13.79
N LEU A 289 12.00 -7.64 -13.43
CA LEU A 289 13.08 -7.16 -12.56
C LEU A 289 12.57 -7.09 -11.14
N TRP A 290 13.17 -7.91 -10.28
CA TRP A 290 12.89 -7.94 -8.85
C TRP A 290 13.70 -6.88 -8.13
N TYR A 291 13.06 -6.17 -7.21
CA TYR A 291 13.73 -5.22 -6.34
C TYR A 291 13.23 -5.36 -4.91
N HIS A 292 14.12 -5.06 -3.98
CA HIS A 292 13.82 -4.92 -2.56
C HIS A 292 13.99 -3.45 -2.19
N GLU A 293 13.37 -3.04 -1.08
CA GLU A 293 13.58 -1.72 -0.50
C GLU A 293 14.03 -1.91 0.95
N GLN A 294 15.16 -1.29 1.30
CA GLN A 294 15.82 -1.47 2.59
C GLN A 294 14.90 -1.11 3.76
N TYR A 295 14.01 -0.14 3.57
CA TYR A 295 13.13 0.35 4.63
C TYR A 295 11.78 -0.37 4.74
N TYR A 296 11.43 -1.27 3.81
CA TYR A 296 10.14 -1.97 3.87
C TYR A 296 9.92 -2.75 5.17
N PRO A 297 10.87 -3.59 5.66
CA PRO A 297 10.68 -4.31 6.91
C PRO A 297 10.36 -3.38 8.08
N LEU A 298 11.10 -2.27 8.20
CA LEU A 298 10.95 -1.31 9.29
C LEU A 298 9.64 -0.53 9.22
N VAL A 299 9.32 0.02 8.04
CA VAL A 299 8.15 0.89 7.87
C VAL A 299 6.86 0.08 8.00
N PHE A 300 6.79 -1.11 7.40
CA PHE A 300 5.62 -1.97 7.50
C PHE A 300 5.46 -2.55 8.90
N ALA A 301 6.53 -3.06 9.53
CA ALA A 301 6.44 -3.57 10.90
C ALA A 301 5.98 -2.49 11.88
N LEU A 302 6.48 -1.25 11.75
CA LEU A 302 6.03 -0.14 12.59
C LEU A 302 4.54 0.16 12.39
N GLY A 303 4.05 0.13 11.15
CA GLY A 303 2.63 0.30 10.82
C GLY A 303 1.75 -0.78 11.45
N ALA A 304 2.15 -2.05 11.29
CA ALA A 304 1.48 -3.21 11.85
C ALA A 304 1.46 -3.19 13.38
N LEU A 305 2.60 -3.00 14.04
CA LEU A 305 2.70 -2.98 15.51
C LEU A 305 1.93 -1.82 16.13
N LYS A 306 1.91 -0.65 15.48
CA LYS A 306 1.07 0.48 15.92
C LYS A 306 -0.42 0.11 15.93
N LYS A 307 -0.91 -0.55 14.86
CA LYS A 307 -2.29 -1.04 14.80
C LYS A 307 -2.53 -2.17 15.80
N GLY A 308 -1.55 -3.06 15.99
CA GLY A 308 -1.56 -4.14 16.97
C GLY A 308 -1.75 -3.63 18.41
N LEU A 309 -1.01 -2.60 18.81
CA LEU A 309 -1.19 -1.94 20.11
C LEU A 309 -2.62 -1.41 20.28
N GLN A 310 -3.19 -0.77 19.25
CA GLN A 310 -4.57 -0.28 19.30
C GLN A 310 -5.60 -1.41 19.32
N PHE A 311 -5.28 -2.54 18.69
CA PHE A 311 -6.12 -3.72 18.66
C PHE A 311 -6.21 -4.38 20.04
N CYS A 312 -5.06 -4.60 20.70
CA CYS A 312 -4.98 -5.25 22.01
C CYS A 312 -5.51 -4.38 23.16
N GLN A 313 -5.55 -3.05 23.00
CA GLN A 313 -6.07 -2.11 24.01
C GLN A 313 -7.59 -1.96 24.02
N ARG A 314 -8.28 -2.39 22.97
CA ARG A 314 -9.73 -2.30 22.84
C ARG A 314 -10.39 -3.60 23.25
#